data_AF-A0A0D2BPD8-F1
#
_entry.id   AF-A0A0D2BPD8-F1
#
_cell.length_a   1.000
_cell.length_b   1.000
_cell.length_c   1.000
_cell.angle_alpha   90.00
_cell.angle_beta   90.00
_cell.angle_gamma   90.00
#
_symmetry.space_group_name_H-M   'P 1'
#
loop_
_entity.id
_entity.type
_entity.pdbx_description
1 polymer ?
#
loop_
_entity_poly.entity_id
_entity_poly.type
_entity_poly.pdbx_seq_one_letter_code
_entity_poly.pdbx_strand_id
1 'polypeptide(L)'
;MSSAVTEEPRCRLARQDIGRLYVKAGDSPSQYFYPRDKLRGYLTRSKVGWILQCPCRNCRRHYASFGRNHAPTEFIDRIVGPESDSGAINDPARTAYSLFGLLTYIEHPMLIIGFMMREWYDIHLLPVTFPADSLRSMCREFLTKEGPATFQQFEHQFSTTLRHFAVPMMNSGAYSVYEEDTILPFLKLQKVKSQGAHSRVYAFEIYEEYRKFADAIDVTKFARKELNKDSELAFHLENKNLNVANLLQDDHIVRMIKAYKHGDTFNLIFPYAKANLDDLLRDRQSDLVEAVPGPVESRHVWKQLLGIAKALHKIGGPQGTDSLFPQHPRPEHRGVHFDLKPSNILINDKNVWMISDFGQTVFRPTSDSSSRVVNQGGTLAYAPPEMDNIDAKSSRRYDIWSLGCIALEVLAFALLGPRGLNGRDDYPGLDQIRRTSSSSGGQEDDALWYREGDRGEYGVKPAVFDFMRFLEATESLQQRSSSLSFVSRIVDVIKKMLKPKADDRIDIGEVIRLLESVIEESNDDAQGQQIVAESGETSIGEPELQCIR
;
A
#
# COMPACT_ATOMS: atom_id res chain seq x y z
N MET A 1 13.21 -67.57 -4.44
CA MET A 1 12.30 -66.52 -4.92
C MET A 1 12.71 -65.21 -4.26
N SER A 2 13.58 -64.44 -4.92
CA SER A 2 13.97 -63.10 -4.45
C SER A 2 12.87 -62.13 -4.85
N SER A 3 12.16 -61.56 -3.87
CA SER A 3 11.23 -60.47 -4.10
C SER A 3 12.04 -59.26 -4.56
N ALA A 4 12.12 -59.05 -5.88
CA ALA A 4 12.66 -57.82 -6.43
C ALA A 4 11.83 -56.66 -5.88
N VAL A 5 12.42 -55.90 -4.95
CA VAL A 5 11.91 -54.59 -4.56
C VAL A 5 11.90 -53.77 -5.85
N THR A 6 10.72 -53.57 -6.43
CA THR A 6 10.58 -52.73 -7.61
C THR A 6 10.89 -51.30 -7.19
N GLU A 7 12.10 -50.83 -7.47
CA GLU A 7 12.48 -49.43 -7.26
C GLU A 7 11.42 -48.52 -7.88
N GLU A 8 10.98 -47.54 -7.10
CA GLU A 8 9.95 -46.61 -7.54
C GLU A 8 10.45 -45.79 -8.76
N PRO A 9 9.63 -45.61 -9.81
CA PRO A 9 10.03 -44.87 -11.00
C PRO A 9 10.58 -43.47 -10.67
N ARG A 10 11.66 -43.07 -11.37
CA ARG A 10 12.31 -41.76 -11.21
C ARG A 10 11.33 -40.59 -11.28
N CYS A 11 10.39 -40.63 -12.23
CA CYS A 11 9.35 -39.60 -12.38
C CYS A 11 8.39 -39.52 -11.19
N ARG A 12 8.09 -40.65 -10.53
CA ARG A 12 7.17 -40.70 -9.40
C ARG A 12 7.85 -40.24 -8.11
N LEU A 13 9.10 -40.66 -7.89
CA LEU A 13 9.95 -40.09 -6.85
C LEU A 13 10.06 -38.56 -7.03
N ALA A 14 10.26 -38.11 -8.27
CA ALA A 14 10.33 -36.68 -8.54
C ALA A 14 9.02 -35.93 -8.29
N ARG A 15 7.87 -36.54 -8.59
CA ARG A 15 6.55 -36.01 -8.22
C ARG A 15 6.43 -35.83 -6.71
N GLN A 16 6.83 -36.82 -5.92
CA GLN A 16 6.75 -36.74 -4.45
C GLN A 16 7.62 -35.60 -3.92
N ASP A 17 8.84 -35.46 -4.43
CA ASP A 17 9.76 -34.39 -4.05
C ASP A 17 9.20 -33.01 -4.43
N ILE A 18 8.72 -32.83 -5.67
CA ILE A 18 8.10 -31.58 -6.11
C ILE A 18 6.87 -31.26 -5.25
N GLY A 19 6.05 -32.26 -4.92
CA GLY A 19 4.87 -32.10 -4.07
C GLY A 19 5.16 -31.57 -2.67
N ARG A 20 6.42 -31.57 -2.21
CA ARG A 20 6.85 -30.97 -0.94
C ARG A 20 7.36 -29.53 -1.07
N LEU A 21 7.53 -29.02 -2.29
CA LEU A 21 8.08 -27.69 -2.55
C LEU A 21 7.06 -26.56 -2.47
N TYR A 22 5.77 -26.88 -2.30
CA TYR A 22 4.71 -25.87 -2.33
C TYR A 22 4.86 -24.82 -1.22
N VAL A 23 4.26 -23.66 -1.48
CA VAL A 23 4.08 -22.59 -0.51
C VAL A 23 2.61 -22.25 -0.47
N LYS A 24 2.07 -22.07 0.75
CA LYS A 24 0.68 -21.63 0.92
C LYS A 24 0.56 -20.16 0.51
N ALA A 25 -0.44 -19.86 -0.31
CA ALA A 25 -0.86 -18.51 -0.62
C ALA A 25 -2.13 -18.22 0.20
N GLY A 26 -2.12 -17.24 1.09
CA GLY A 26 -3.27 -16.98 1.96
C GLY A 26 -3.66 -18.14 2.89
N ASP A 27 -4.93 -18.17 3.28
CA ASP A 27 -5.44 -19.03 4.37
C ASP A 27 -6.17 -20.31 3.90
N SER A 28 -6.58 -20.37 2.62
CA SER A 28 -7.30 -21.54 2.10
C SER A 28 -6.34 -22.71 1.81
N PRO A 29 -6.69 -23.97 2.16
CA PRO A 29 -5.90 -25.14 1.79
C PRO A 29 -5.70 -25.31 0.27
N SER A 30 -6.62 -24.77 -0.54
CA SER A 30 -6.54 -24.84 -2.01
C SER A 30 -5.65 -23.76 -2.63
N GLN A 31 -5.26 -22.75 -1.86
CA GLN A 31 -4.40 -21.67 -2.33
C GLN A 31 -2.95 -22.00 -1.98
N TYR A 32 -2.26 -22.61 -2.94
CA TYR A 32 -0.83 -22.89 -2.86
C TYR A 32 -0.20 -22.84 -4.23
N PHE A 33 1.10 -22.64 -4.29
CA PHE A 33 1.84 -22.67 -5.54
C PHE A 33 3.21 -23.29 -5.36
N TYR A 34 3.85 -23.65 -6.47
CA TYR A 34 5.21 -24.17 -6.54
C TYR A 34 6.14 -23.04 -7.00
N PRO A 35 6.90 -22.40 -6.08
CA PRO A 35 7.75 -21.28 -6.42
C PRO A 35 8.85 -21.66 -7.42
N ARG A 36 9.10 -20.79 -8.40
CA ARG A 36 10.07 -21.05 -9.47
C ARG A 36 11.51 -21.21 -8.96
N ASP A 37 11.90 -20.45 -7.94
CA ASP A 37 13.19 -20.57 -7.25
C ASP A 37 13.35 -21.93 -6.56
N LYS A 38 12.30 -22.44 -5.90
CA LYS A 38 12.33 -23.78 -5.29
C LYS A 38 12.38 -24.89 -6.35
N LEU A 39 11.61 -24.75 -7.43
CA LEU A 39 11.68 -25.66 -8.57
C LEU A 39 13.07 -25.64 -9.19
N ARG A 40 13.67 -24.47 -9.39
CA ARG A 40 15.04 -24.29 -9.88
C ARG A 40 16.09 -24.94 -8.96
N GLY A 41 15.94 -24.79 -7.65
CA GLY A 41 16.82 -25.45 -6.67
C GLY A 41 16.75 -26.98 -6.69
N TYR A 42 15.57 -27.54 -6.98
CA TYR A 42 15.35 -28.98 -7.06
C TYR A 42 15.71 -29.57 -8.44
N LEU A 43 15.24 -28.95 -9.52
CA LEU A 43 15.40 -29.35 -10.91
C LEU A 43 16.77 -28.91 -11.46
N THR A 44 17.83 -29.30 -10.77
CA THR A 44 19.20 -29.11 -11.26
C THR A 44 19.40 -29.87 -12.57
N ARG A 45 20.41 -29.47 -13.36
CA ARG A 45 20.83 -30.15 -14.60
C ARG A 45 20.89 -31.68 -14.45
N SER A 46 21.56 -32.16 -13.40
CA SER A 46 21.67 -33.59 -13.09
C SER A 46 20.32 -34.22 -12.76
N LYS A 47 19.46 -33.53 -12.00
CA LYS A 47 18.13 -34.03 -11.63
C LYS A 47 17.20 -34.10 -12.84
N VAL A 48 17.21 -33.08 -13.71
CA VAL A 48 16.46 -33.08 -14.97
C VAL A 48 16.93 -34.23 -15.85
N GLY A 49 18.24 -34.40 -16.05
CA GLY A 49 18.78 -35.56 -16.79
C GLY A 49 18.35 -36.90 -16.20
N TRP A 50 18.37 -37.04 -14.88
CA TRP A 50 17.91 -38.25 -14.18
C TRP A 50 16.43 -38.54 -14.44
N ILE A 51 15.55 -37.54 -14.35
CA ILE A 51 14.11 -37.67 -14.66
C ILE A 51 13.90 -38.02 -16.13
N LEU A 52 14.64 -37.38 -17.04
CA LEU A 52 14.48 -37.59 -18.47
C LEU A 52 14.88 -39.00 -18.93
N GLN A 53 15.68 -39.70 -18.11
CA GLN A 53 16.09 -41.09 -18.29
C GLN A 53 15.23 -42.08 -17.48
N CYS A 54 14.03 -41.71 -17.05
CA CYS A 54 13.13 -42.60 -16.31
C CYS A 54 12.83 -43.90 -17.09
N PRO A 55 13.10 -45.10 -16.51
CA PRO A 55 12.95 -46.37 -17.22
C PRO A 55 11.50 -46.90 -17.26
N CYS A 56 10.55 -46.17 -16.67
CA CYS A 56 9.18 -46.65 -16.54
C CYS A 56 8.49 -46.80 -17.91
N ARG A 57 7.47 -47.65 -17.97
CA ARG A 57 6.73 -47.94 -19.20
C ARG A 57 6.11 -46.68 -19.81
N ASN A 58 5.53 -45.81 -18.98
CA ASN A 58 4.86 -44.59 -19.43
C ASN A 58 5.85 -43.60 -20.05
N CYS A 59 6.98 -43.31 -19.40
CA CYS A 59 8.00 -42.42 -19.96
C CYS A 59 8.55 -42.97 -21.28
N ARG A 60 8.88 -44.26 -21.36
CA ARG A 60 9.34 -44.88 -22.62
C ARG A 60 8.31 -44.75 -23.76
N ARG A 61 7.04 -44.91 -23.43
CA ARG A 61 5.92 -44.79 -24.38
C ARG A 61 5.71 -43.34 -24.85
N HIS A 62 5.71 -42.38 -23.93
CA HIS A 62 5.57 -40.96 -24.27
C HIS A 62 6.76 -40.48 -25.10
N TYR A 63 8.00 -40.83 -24.73
CA TYR A 63 9.18 -40.50 -25.54
C TYR A 63 9.11 -41.07 -26.96
N ALA A 64 8.69 -42.33 -27.10
CA ALA A 64 8.53 -42.97 -28.40
C ALA A 64 7.51 -42.27 -29.31
N SER A 65 6.62 -41.44 -28.76
CA SER A 65 5.63 -40.69 -29.55
C SER A 65 6.27 -39.58 -30.38
N PHE A 66 7.42 -39.03 -29.97
CA PHE A 66 8.08 -37.89 -30.62
C PHE A 66 9.09 -38.27 -31.71
N GLY A 67 9.23 -39.56 -32.03
CA GLY A 67 10.30 -40.05 -32.89
C GLY A 67 11.64 -40.01 -32.14
N ARG A 68 12.35 -41.14 -32.06
CA ARG A 68 13.58 -41.30 -31.26
C ARG A 68 14.80 -40.58 -31.88
N ASN A 69 14.56 -39.46 -32.55
CA ASN A 69 15.54 -38.70 -33.31
C ASN A 69 16.40 -37.79 -32.41
N HIS A 70 15.92 -37.48 -31.20
CA HIS A 70 16.59 -36.64 -30.21
C HIS A 70 16.70 -37.38 -28.89
N ALA A 71 17.89 -37.51 -28.33
CA ALA A 71 18.03 -38.03 -26.98
C ALA A 71 17.32 -37.06 -26.01
N PRO A 72 16.54 -37.54 -25.01
CA PRO A 72 15.86 -36.66 -24.07
C PRO A 72 16.81 -35.67 -23.38
N THR A 73 18.07 -36.08 -23.17
CA THR A 73 19.11 -35.26 -22.55
C THR A 73 19.53 -34.03 -23.37
N GLU A 74 19.24 -33.98 -24.67
CA GLU A 74 19.51 -32.80 -25.52
C GLU A 74 18.68 -31.58 -25.08
N PHE A 75 17.55 -31.80 -24.40
CA PHE A 75 16.65 -30.72 -23.97
C PHE A 75 17.02 -30.12 -22.61
N ILE A 76 18.06 -30.62 -21.92
CA ILE A 76 18.39 -30.18 -20.57
C ILE A 76 18.69 -28.67 -20.55
N ASP A 77 19.52 -28.17 -21.46
CA ASP A 77 19.88 -26.74 -21.56
C ASP A 77 18.67 -25.84 -21.79
N ARG A 78 17.66 -26.36 -22.50
CA ARG A 78 16.42 -25.62 -22.78
C ARG A 78 15.48 -25.59 -21.59
N ILE A 79 15.60 -26.55 -20.69
CA ILE A 79 14.82 -26.60 -19.44
C ILE A 79 15.48 -25.72 -18.38
N VAL A 80 16.78 -25.89 -18.13
CA VAL A 80 17.48 -25.27 -16.99
C VAL A 80 18.28 -24.01 -17.34
N GLY A 81 18.44 -23.72 -18.63
CA GLY A 81 19.34 -22.70 -19.14
C GLY A 81 20.74 -23.26 -19.46
N PRO A 82 21.48 -22.65 -20.41
CA PRO A 82 22.83 -23.07 -20.75
C PRO A 82 23.82 -22.73 -19.63
N GLU A 83 24.80 -23.61 -19.39
CA GLU A 83 25.81 -23.42 -18.32
C GLU A 83 26.67 -22.16 -18.52
N SER A 84 26.86 -21.74 -19.77
CA SER A 84 27.67 -20.59 -20.14
C SER A 84 26.99 -19.23 -19.90
N ASP A 85 25.68 -19.20 -19.58
CA ASP A 85 24.89 -17.98 -19.44
C ASP A 85 24.13 -18.00 -18.11
N SER A 86 24.77 -17.49 -17.06
CA SER A 86 24.16 -17.38 -15.73
C SER A 86 22.91 -16.48 -15.70
N GLY A 87 22.80 -15.53 -16.65
CA GLY A 87 21.62 -14.66 -16.80
C GLY A 87 20.41 -15.42 -17.34
N ALA A 88 20.63 -16.40 -18.23
CA ALA A 88 19.56 -17.22 -18.81
C ALA A 88 18.83 -18.08 -17.78
N ILE A 89 19.51 -18.53 -16.73
CA ILE A 89 18.95 -19.44 -15.71
C ILE A 89 17.72 -18.83 -15.02
N ASN A 90 17.67 -17.50 -14.92
CA ASN A 90 16.57 -16.76 -14.28
C ASN A 90 15.54 -16.22 -15.29
N ASP A 91 15.76 -16.39 -16.60
CA ASP A 91 14.89 -15.86 -17.65
C ASP A 91 13.74 -16.83 -17.98
N PRO A 92 12.47 -16.50 -17.64
CA PRO A 92 11.32 -17.37 -17.93
C PRO A 92 11.02 -17.49 -19.42
N ALA A 93 11.58 -16.63 -20.27
CA ALA A 93 11.48 -16.75 -21.73
C ALA A 93 12.46 -17.77 -22.31
N ARG A 94 13.44 -18.24 -21.52
CA ARG A 94 14.52 -19.15 -21.97
C ARG A 94 14.63 -20.43 -21.14
N THR A 95 13.80 -20.58 -20.10
CA THR A 95 13.81 -21.74 -19.18
C THR A 95 12.41 -22.29 -18.98
N ALA A 96 12.32 -23.54 -18.53
CA ALA A 96 11.07 -24.28 -18.43
C ALA A 96 10.94 -25.03 -17.09
N TYR A 97 11.38 -24.40 -15.99
CA TYR A 97 11.36 -24.99 -14.66
C TYR A 97 9.92 -25.28 -14.19
N SER A 98 9.03 -24.30 -14.34
CA SER A 98 7.61 -24.45 -13.98
C SER A 98 6.91 -25.45 -14.89
N LEU A 99 7.17 -25.40 -16.21
CA LEU A 99 6.54 -26.31 -17.17
C LEU A 99 7.00 -27.76 -16.95
N PHE A 100 8.31 -27.97 -16.80
CA PHE A 100 8.86 -29.30 -16.53
C PHE A 100 8.46 -29.82 -15.15
N GLY A 101 8.41 -28.94 -14.15
CA GLY A 101 7.90 -29.24 -12.81
C GLY A 101 6.45 -29.70 -12.84
N LEU A 102 5.58 -28.98 -13.55
CA LEU A 102 4.17 -29.34 -13.75
C LEU A 102 4.05 -30.71 -14.42
N LEU A 103 4.69 -30.89 -15.58
CA LEU A 103 4.64 -32.14 -16.34
C LEU A 103 5.16 -33.32 -15.52
N THR A 104 6.22 -33.12 -14.73
CA THR A 104 6.74 -34.14 -13.81
C THR A 104 5.75 -34.43 -12.68
N TYR A 105 5.15 -33.39 -12.10
CA TYR A 105 4.18 -33.52 -11.03
C TYR A 105 2.95 -34.33 -11.46
N ILE A 106 2.44 -34.12 -12.68
CA ILE A 106 1.35 -34.94 -13.24
C ILE A 106 1.82 -36.28 -13.85
N GLU A 107 3.08 -36.67 -13.69
CA GLU A 107 3.68 -37.93 -14.18
C GLU A 107 3.82 -38.07 -15.71
N HIS A 108 3.90 -36.94 -16.43
CA HIS A 108 4.11 -36.85 -17.87
C HIS A 108 5.40 -36.07 -18.28
N PRO A 109 6.58 -36.27 -17.65
CA PRO A 109 7.76 -35.42 -17.88
C PRO A 109 8.28 -35.44 -19.33
N MET A 110 8.05 -36.54 -20.07
CA MET A 110 8.50 -36.69 -21.46
C MET A 110 7.76 -35.81 -22.45
N LEU A 111 6.58 -35.30 -22.09
CA LEU A 111 5.83 -34.41 -22.96
C LEU A 111 6.53 -33.06 -23.14
N ILE A 112 7.51 -32.73 -22.30
CA ILE A 112 8.35 -31.54 -22.44
C ILE A 112 8.99 -31.43 -23.82
N ILE A 113 9.29 -32.56 -24.47
CA ILE A 113 9.88 -32.62 -25.80
C ILE A 113 8.97 -31.89 -26.82
N GLY A 114 7.66 -32.14 -26.76
CA GLY A 114 6.69 -31.51 -27.66
C GLY A 114 6.62 -29.99 -27.51
N PHE A 115 6.72 -29.50 -26.26
CA PHE A 115 6.80 -28.08 -25.95
C PHE A 115 8.12 -27.47 -26.44
N MET A 116 9.26 -28.14 -26.18
CA MET A 116 10.57 -27.66 -26.62
C MET A 116 10.70 -27.62 -28.15
N MET A 117 10.21 -28.64 -28.86
CA MET A 117 10.20 -28.63 -30.34
C MET A 117 9.48 -27.43 -30.94
N ARG A 118 8.62 -26.76 -30.17
CA ARG A 118 7.84 -25.58 -30.58
C ARG A 118 8.25 -24.31 -29.84
N GLU A 119 9.38 -24.35 -29.12
CA GLU A 119 9.96 -23.22 -28.39
C GLU A 119 9.11 -22.66 -27.25
N TRP A 120 8.42 -23.54 -26.52
CA TRP A 120 7.62 -23.18 -25.35
C TRP A 120 8.42 -23.24 -24.04
N TYR A 121 8.31 -22.16 -23.26
CA TYR A 121 9.02 -21.89 -22.00
C TYR A 121 8.05 -21.40 -20.91
N ASP A 122 8.55 -21.19 -19.68
CA ASP A 122 7.73 -20.82 -18.51
C ASP A 122 6.87 -19.56 -18.73
N ILE A 123 7.35 -18.58 -19.52
CA ILE A 123 6.59 -17.35 -19.85
C ILE A 123 5.23 -17.63 -20.53
N HIS A 124 5.10 -18.79 -21.19
CA HIS A 124 3.88 -19.18 -21.92
C HIS A 124 2.85 -19.88 -21.03
N LEU A 125 3.16 -20.15 -19.76
CA LEU A 125 2.23 -20.82 -18.84
C LEU A 125 1.15 -19.88 -18.27
N LEU A 126 1.37 -18.57 -18.32
CA LEU A 126 0.42 -17.62 -17.73
C LEU A 126 -0.93 -17.70 -18.48
N PRO A 127 -2.08 -17.61 -17.79
CA PRO A 127 -3.39 -17.79 -18.43
C PRO A 127 -3.64 -16.88 -19.64
N VAL A 128 -3.12 -15.66 -19.61
CA VAL A 128 -3.22 -14.69 -20.72
C VAL A 128 -2.41 -15.13 -21.95
N THR A 129 -1.36 -15.94 -21.76
CA THR A 129 -0.44 -16.41 -22.81
C THR A 129 -0.62 -17.88 -23.20
N PHE A 130 -1.52 -18.64 -22.53
CA PHE A 130 -1.79 -20.05 -22.81
C PHE A 130 -3.14 -20.22 -23.53
N PRO A 131 -3.19 -20.19 -24.88
CA PRO A 131 -4.43 -20.45 -25.62
C PRO A 131 -5.02 -21.83 -25.35
N ALA A 132 -6.35 -21.93 -25.35
CA ALA A 132 -7.08 -23.19 -25.11
C ALA A 132 -6.64 -24.33 -26.06
N ASP A 133 -6.35 -24.02 -27.32
CA ASP A 133 -5.93 -25.02 -28.32
C ASP A 133 -4.43 -25.36 -28.27
N SER A 134 -3.64 -24.62 -27.49
CA SER A 134 -2.18 -24.77 -27.47
C SER A 134 -1.75 -26.13 -26.97
N LEU A 135 -2.41 -26.67 -25.94
CA LEU A 135 -2.04 -27.97 -25.37
C LEU A 135 -2.17 -29.10 -26.39
N ARG A 136 -3.23 -29.08 -27.21
CA ARG A 136 -3.46 -30.04 -28.32
C ARG A 136 -2.39 -29.91 -29.40
N SER A 137 -1.97 -28.69 -29.69
CA SER A 137 -0.88 -28.44 -30.65
C SER A 137 0.48 -28.94 -30.13
N MET A 138 0.81 -28.64 -28.86
CA MET A 138 2.08 -29.01 -28.22
C MET A 138 2.21 -30.51 -27.99
N CYS A 139 1.10 -31.19 -27.74
CA CYS A 139 1.04 -32.61 -27.44
C CYS A 139 0.35 -33.42 -28.56
N ARG A 140 0.42 -32.96 -29.82
CA ARG A 140 -0.24 -33.61 -30.97
C ARG A 140 0.23 -35.04 -31.18
N GLU A 141 1.53 -35.29 -31.00
CA GLU A 141 2.15 -36.60 -31.13
C GLU A 141 1.59 -37.56 -30.07
N PHE A 142 1.44 -37.08 -28.83
CA PHE A 142 0.83 -37.81 -27.73
C PHE A 142 -0.66 -38.09 -28.00
N LEU A 143 -1.43 -37.08 -28.42
CA LEU A 143 -2.84 -37.24 -28.80
C LEU A 143 -3.02 -38.31 -29.88
N THR A 144 -2.19 -38.26 -30.93
CA THR A 144 -2.25 -39.20 -32.05
C THR A 144 -1.95 -40.64 -31.62
N LYS A 145 -1.03 -40.83 -30.67
CA LYS A 145 -0.58 -42.17 -30.25
C LYS A 145 -1.41 -42.78 -29.13
N GLU A 146 -1.87 -41.98 -28.17
CA GLU A 146 -2.58 -42.43 -26.96
C GLU A 146 -4.10 -42.33 -27.08
N GLY A 147 -4.57 -41.61 -28.10
CA GLY A 147 -5.97 -41.44 -28.41
C GLY A 147 -6.68 -40.35 -27.58
N PRO A 148 -7.91 -39.96 -27.99
CA PRO A 148 -8.61 -38.81 -27.41
C PRO A 148 -8.96 -38.97 -25.93
N ALA A 149 -9.34 -40.16 -25.48
CA ALA A 149 -9.76 -40.39 -24.09
C ALA A 149 -8.59 -40.21 -23.10
N THR A 150 -7.43 -40.78 -23.41
CA THR A 150 -6.21 -40.60 -22.62
C THR A 150 -5.76 -39.14 -22.62
N PHE A 151 -5.87 -38.49 -23.78
CA PHE A 151 -5.54 -37.07 -23.90
C PHE A 151 -6.44 -36.19 -23.04
N GLN A 152 -7.75 -36.44 -23.02
CA GLN A 152 -8.70 -35.68 -22.18
C GLN A 152 -8.37 -35.80 -20.68
N GLN A 153 -7.94 -36.98 -20.21
CA GLN A 153 -7.51 -37.15 -18.82
C GLN A 153 -6.26 -36.32 -18.51
N PHE A 154 -5.27 -36.34 -19.40
CA PHE A 154 -4.07 -35.50 -19.30
C PHE A 154 -4.41 -34.00 -19.35
N GLU A 155 -5.24 -33.58 -20.30
CA GLU A 155 -5.69 -32.19 -20.48
C GLU A 155 -6.35 -31.69 -19.20
N HIS A 156 -7.26 -32.47 -18.61
CA HIS A 156 -7.90 -32.13 -17.34
C HIS A 156 -6.89 -32.00 -16.18
N GLN A 157 -5.96 -32.95 -16.03
CA GLN A 157 -4.92 -32.89 -14.99
C GLN A 157 -3.98 -31.69 -15.18
N PHE A 158 -3.58 -31.40 -16.43
CA PHE A 158 -2.73 -30.27 -16.77
C PHE A 158 -3.43 -28.96 -16.41
N SER A 159 -4.66 -28.74 -16.91
CA SER A 159 -5.40 -27.50 -16.72
C SER A 159 -5.71 -27.23 -15.25
N THR A 160 -6.11 -28.26 -14.48
CA THR A 160 -6.39 -28.10 -13.03
C THR A 160 -5.13 -27.84 -12.20
N THR A 161 -3.97 -28.31 -12.67
CA THR A 161 -2.68 -28.13 -11.99
C THR A 161 -1.98 -26.83 -12.40
N LEU A 162 -2.26 -26.32 -13.61
CA LEU A 162 -1.55 -25.20 -14.24
C LEU A 162 -1.41 -23.98 -13.34
N ARG A 163 -2.50 -23.53 -12.72
CA ARG A 163 -2.52 -22.36 -11.82
C ARG A 163 -1.55 -22.43 -10.64
N HIS A 164 -1.16 -23.63 -10.20
CA HIS A 164 -0.21 -23.83 -9.11
C HIS A 164 1.25 -23.65 -9.56
N PHE A 165 1.54 -23.66 -10.86
CA PHE A 165 2.87 -23.47 -11.46
C PHE A 165 2.96 -22.16 -12.27
N ALA A 166 1.82 -21.62 -12.72
CA ALA A 166 1.69 -20.42 -13.54
C ALA A 166 1.42 -19.14 -12.70
N VAL A 167 2.24 -18.91 -11.67
CA VAL A 167 2.07 -17.76 -10.78
C VAL A 167 2.58 -16.48 -11.45
N PRO A 168 1.78 -15.40 -11.51
CA PRO A 168 2.17 -14.17 -12.17
C PRO A 168 3.25 -13.40 -11.39
N MET A 169 4.12 -12.71 -12.13
CA MET A 169 5.08 -11.75 -11.56
C MET A 169 4.34 -10.46 -11.16
N MET A 170 4.65 -9.94 -9.99
CA MET A 170 4.10 -8.69 -9.47
C MET A 170 5.05 -7.54 -9.82
N ASN A 171 4.79 -6.92 -10.96
CA ASN A 171 5.61 -5.81 -11.47
C ASN A 171 4.92 -4.46 -11.25
N SER A 172 5.71 -3.41 -11.09
CA SER A 172 5.23 -2.02 -11.15
C SER A 172 4.68 -1.72 -12.55
N GLY A 173 3.76 -0.77 -12.67
CA GLY A 173 3.28 -0.27 -13.96
C GLY A 173 1.80 -0.54 -14.22
N ALA A 174 1.48 -0.88 -15.48
CA ALA A 174 0.11 -0.89 -15.99
C ALA A 174 -0.86 -1.79 -15.21
N TYR A 175 -2.13 -1.38 -15.25
CA TYR A 175 -3.25 -2.12 -14.68
C TYR A 175 -3.32 -3.55 -15.24
N SER A 176 -3.37 -4.53 -14.34
CA SER A 176 -3.40 -5.96 -14.70
C SER A 176 -4.77 -6.57 -14.40
N VAL A 177 -5.16 -7.60 -15.16
CA VAL A 177 -6.41 -8.35 -14.94
C VAL A 177 -6.05 -9.82 -14.75
N TYR A 178 -6.54 -10.40 -13.66
CA TYR A 178 -6.35 -11.79 -13.29
C TYR A 178 -7.71 -12.47 -13.16
N GLU A 179 -7.83 -13.69 -13.67
CA GLU A 179 -9.02 -14.53 -13.52
C GLU A 179 -9.23 -14.93 -12.05
N GLU A 180 -10.47 -15.23 -11.65
CA GLU A 180 -10.84 -15.52 -10.25
C GLU A 180 -10.05 -16.70 -9.63
N ASP A 181 -9.68 -17.68 -10.45
CA ASP A 181 -8.95 -18.86 -10.01
C ASP A 181 -7.42 -18.71 -10.07
N THR A 182 -6.92 -17.52 -10.43
CA THR A 182 -5.49 -17.21 -10.48
C THR A 182 -4.90 -17.24 -9.07
N ILE A 183 -3.81 -17.99 -8.89
CA ILE A 183 -3.08 -18.00 -7.63
C ILE A 183 -2.05 -16.87 -7.64
N LEU A 184 -2.28 -15.86 -6.80
CA LEU A 184 -1.35 -14.75 -6.62
C LEU A 184 -0.29 -15.08 -5.54
N PRO A 185 0.94 -14.56 -5.66
CA PRO A 185 2.07 -14.91 -4.78
C PRO A 185 2.00 -14.23 -3.38
N PHE A 186 0.82 -14.19 -2.76
CA PHE A 186 0.59 -13.49 -1.49
C PHE A 186 0.75 -14.42 -0.29
N LEU A 187 1.52 -13.98 0.69
CA LEU A 187 1.82 -14.69 1.93
C LEU A 187 1.22 -13.93 3.12
N LYS A 188 0.91 -14.65 4.20
CA LYS A 188 0.46 -14.08 5.49
C LYS A 188 -0.67 -13.04 5.33
N LEU A 189 -1.67 -13.35 4.52
CA LEU A 189 -2.80 -12.47 4.27
C LEU A 189 -3.62 -12.29 5.56
N GLN A 190 -3.73 -11.06 6.05
CA GLN A 190 -4.45 -10.75 7.27
C GLN A 190 -5.39 -9.58 7.02
N LYS A 191 -6.68 -9.76 7.34
CA LYS A 191 -7.64 -8.66 7.25
C LYS A 191 -7.31 -7.62 8.33
N VAL A 192 -7.13 -6.36 7.91
CA VAL A 192 -6.93 -5.24 8.82
C VAL A 192 -8.29 -4.79 9.35
N LYS A 193 -8.36 -4.45 10.64
CA LYS A 193 -9.52 -3.78 11.21
C LYS A 193 -9.57 -2.34 10.67
N SER A 194 -10.14 -2.11 9.49
CA SER A 194 -10.50 -0.76 9.06
C SER A 194 -11.94 -0.69 8.56
N GLN A 195 -12.56 0.45 8.86
CA GLN A 195 -13.94 0.79 8.57
C GLN A 195 -14.06 1.46 7.20
N GLY A 196 -14.82 0.83 6.32
CA GLY A 196 -15.37 1.42 5.11
C GLY A 196 -16.55 0.58 4.68
N ALA A 197 -17.69 1.18 4.35
CA ALA A 197 -18.91 0.44 3.99
C ALA A 197 -18.73 -0.45 2.74
N HIS A 198 -17.74 -0.15 1.88
CA HIS A 198 -17.59 -0.75 0.54
C HIS A 198 -16.19 -1.27 0.19
N SER A 199 -15.21 -1.20 1.11
CA SER A 199 -13.85 -1.70 0.86
C SER A 199 -13.31 -2.52 2.02
N ARG A 200 -12.37 -3.43 1.70
CA ARG A 200 -11.68 -4.27 2.69
C ARG A 200 -10.18 -4.05 2.55
N VAL A 201 -9.49 -3.93 3.67
CA VAL A 201 -8.02 -3.79 3.69
C VAL A 201 -7.38 -5.06 4.23
N TYR A 202 -6.34 -5.53 3.56
CA TYR A 202 -5.56 -6.69 3.98
C TYR A 202 -4.07 -6.34 4.08
N ALA A 203 -3.40 -6.79 5.12
CA ALA A 203 -1.94 -6.79 5.23
C ALA A 203 -1.39 -8.11 4.70
N PHE A 204 -0.28 -8.08 3.98
CA PHE A 204 0.32 -9.28 3.39
C PHE A 204 1.78 -9.07 3.02
N GLU A 205 2.45 -10.15 2.67
CA GLU A 205 3.78 -10.17 2.05
C GLU A 205 3.66 -10.76 0.64
N ILE A 206 4.61 -10.45 -0.24
CA ILE A 206 4.69 -11.06 -1.57
C ILE A 206 5.93 -11.94 -1.62
N TYR A 207 5.80 -13.16 -2.13
CA TYR A 207 6.92 -14.07 -2.28
C TYR A 207 8.03 -13.45 -3.15
N GLU A 208 9.26 -13.45 -2.64
CA GLU A 208 10.36 -12.61 -3.14
C GLU A 208 10.68 -12.81 -4.63
N GLU A 209 10.73 -14.06 -5.12
CA GLU A 209 10.98 -14.38 -6.53
C GLU A 209 9.99 -13.64 -7.47
N TYR A 210 8.75 -13.39 -7.01
CA TYR A 210 7.67 -12.77 -7.78
C TYR A 210 7.50 -11.27 -7.52
N ARG A 211 8.20 -10.69 -6.54
CA ARG A 211 8.14 -9.26 -6.20
C ARG A 211 9.10 -8.47 -7.09
N LYS A 212 8.60 -7.86 -8.17
CA LYS A 212 9.38 -7.11 -9.17
C LYS A 212 8.96 -5.64 -9.24
N PHE A 213 8.75 -5.02 -8.10
CA PHE A 213 8.45 -3.59 -7.99
C PHE A 213 9.74 -2.78 -8.04
N ALA A 214 10.12 -2.29 -9.23
CA ALA A 214 11.34 -1.51 -9.42
C ALA A 214 11.40 -0.27 -8.52
N ASP A 215 10.24 0.37 -8.30
CA ASP A 215 10.16 1.58 -7.48
C ASP A 215 10.01 1.26 -5.98
N ALA A 216 9.77 0.00 -5.59
CA ALA A 216 9.45 -0.37 -4.20
C ALA A 216 10.28 -1.58 -3.71
N ILE A 217 11.57 -1.61 -4.07
CA ILE A 217 12.48 -2.71 -3.76
C ILE A 217 12.57 -2.98 -2.25
N ASP A 218 12.65 -1.89 -1.46
CA ASP A 218 12.80 -1.97 0.01
C ASP A 218 11.49 -2.33 0.73
N VAL A 219 10.35 -2.35 0.04
CA VAL A 219 9.03 -2.60 0.65
C VAL A 219 8.77 -4.10 0.74
N THR A 220 8.82 -4.67 1.94
CA THR A 220 8.62 -6.12 2.18
C THR A 220 7.21 -6.47 2.65
N LYS A 221 6.50 -5.52 3.27
CA LYS A 221 5.13 -5.68 3.78
C LYS A 221 4.18 -4.70 3.07
N PHE A 222 3.01 -5.21 2.68
CA PHE A 222 2.07 -4.51 1.82
C PHE A 222 0.69 -4.41 2.47
N ALA A 223 -0.07 -3.41 2.03
CA ALA A 223 -1.50 -3.29 2.26
C ALA A 223 -2.25 -3.38 0.92
N ARG A 224 -3.35 -4.15 0.89
CA ARG A 224 -4.25 -4.27 -0.27
C ARG A 224 -5.59 -3.68 0.09
N LYS A 225 -6.02 -2.63 -0.60
CA LYS A 225 -7.40 -2.13 -0.58
C LYS A 225 -8.17 -2.86 -1.68
N GLU A 226 -9.13 -3.68 -1.28
CA GLU A 226 -10.02 -4.46 -2.13
C GLU A 226 -11.39 -3.79 -2.19
N LEU A 227 -11.88 -3.55 -3.40
CA LEU A 227 -13.19 -2.99 -3.69
C LEU A 227 -14.01 -4.04 -4.46
N ASN A 228 -15.32 -4.11 -4.19
CA ASN A 228 -16.23 -5.02 -4.88
C ASN A 228 -16.57 -4.51 -6.29
N LYS A 229 -17.25 -5.36 -7.09
CA LYS A 229 -17.67 -5.03 -8.46
C LYS A 229 -18.55 -3.79 -8.56
N ASP A 230 -19.41 -3.57 -7.56
CA ASP A 230 -20.35 -2.44 -7.53
C ASP A 230 -19.62 -1.10 -7.33
N SER A 231 -18.33 -1.14 -6.97
CA SER A 231 -17.46 0.00 -6.75
C SER A 231 -16.49 0.27 -7.92
N GLU A 232 -16.76 -0.24 -9.14
CA GLU A 232 -15.90 -0.05 -10.31
C GLU A 232 -15.60 1.43 -10.61
N LEU A 233 -16.63 2.29 -10.60
CA LEU A 233 -16.45 3.72 -10.81
C LEU A 233 -15.56 4.35 -9.73
N ALA A 234 -15.81 4.00 -8.46
CA ALA A 234 -15.02 4.50 -7.33
C ALA A 234 -13.56 4.05 -7.44
N PHE A 235 -13.32 2.80 -7.83
CA PHE A 235 -11.98 2.30 -8.11
C PHE A 235 -11.30 3.08 -9.24
N HIS A 236 -11.97 3.31 -10.37
CA HIS A 236 -11.38 4.03 -11.49
C HIS A 236 -11.03 5.49 -11.14
N LEU A 237 -11.90 6.15 -10.37
CA LEU A 237 -11.64 7.51 -9.87
C LEU A 237 -10.45 7.52 -8.91
N GLU A 238 -10.44 6.65 -7.90
CA GLU A 238 -9.35 6.56 -6.93
C GLU A 238 -8.02 6.19 -7.61
N ASN A 239 -8.00 5.18 -8.47
CA ASN A 239 -6.81 4.77 -9.23
C ASN A 239 -6.29 5.92 -10.11
N LYS A 240 -7.17 6.65 -10.81
CA LYS A 240 -6.77 7.83 -11.60
C LYS A 240 -6.12 8.88 -10.70
N ASN A 241 -6.73 9.21 -9.56
CA ASN A 241 -6.21 10.22 -8.65
C ASN A 241 -4.89 9.79 -8.01
N LEU A 242 -4.74 8.51 -7.64
CA LEU A 242 -3.50 7.94 -7.10
C LEU A 242 -2.38 7.95 -8.14
N ASN A 243 -2.69 7.72 -9.42
CA ASN A 243 -1.68 7.86 -10.49
C ASN A 243 -1.15 9.29 -10.58
N VAL A 244 -2.01 10.31 -10.42
CA VAL A 244 -1.57 11.72 -10.36
C VAL A 244 -0.78 11.99 -9.08
N ALA A 245 -1.26 11.53 -7.92
CA ALA A 245 -0.59 11.72 -6.63
C ALA A 245 0.81 11.08 -6.59
N ASN A 246 0.98 9.90 -7.19
CA ASN A 246 2.27 9.23 -7.33
C ASN A 246 3.32 10.07 -8.07
N LEU A 247 2.91 10.94 -9.01
CA LEU A 247 3.83 11.82 -9.74
C LEU A 247 4.42 12.92 -8.85
N LEU A 248 3.79 13.24 -7.71
CA LEU A 248 4.24 14.28 -6.79
C LEU A 248 5.49 13.88 -6.00
N GLN A 249 5.77 12.56 -5.91
CA GLN A 249 6.96 11.98 -5.26
C GLN A 249 7.27 12.63 -3.90
N ASP A 250 6.37 12.46 -2.94
CA ASP A 250 6.48 13.05 -1.60
C ASP A 250 6.29 11.98 -0.51
N ASP A 251 7.14 12.00 0.51
CA ASP A 251 7.12 11.03 1.61
C ASP A 251 5.88 11.15 2.50
N HIS A 252 5.18 12.28 2.47
CA HIS A 252 3.93 12.54 3.17
C HIS A 252 2.68 12.33 2.29
N ILE A 253 2.82 11.70 1.12
CA ILE A 253 1.71 11.26 0.26
C ILE A 253 1.82 9.75 0.06
N VAL A 254 0.71 9.02 0.26
CA VAL A 254 0.71 7.57 0.06
C VAL A 254 1.08 7.23 -1.38
N ARG A 255 1.98 6.26 -1.53
CA ARG A 255 2.38 5.77 -2.85
C ARG A 255 1.65 4.49 -3.20
N MET A 256 0.83 4.54 -4.24
CA MET A 256 0.25 3.34 -4.83
C MET A 256 1.35 2.59 -5.62
N ILE A 257 1.53 1.31 -5.33
CA ILE A 257 2.52 0.45 -6.01
C ILE A 257 1.92 -0.22 -7.24
N LYS A 258 0.69 -0.74 -7.13
CA LYS A 258 0.04 -1.48 -8.21
C LYS A 258 -1.48 -1.42 -8.10
N ALA A 259 -2.13 -1.31 -9.26
CA ALA A 259 -3.56 -1.52 -9.41
C ALA A 259 -3.83 -2.77 -10.28
N TYR A 260 -4.83 -3.57 -9.91
CA TYR A 260 -5.23 -4.75 -10.69
C TYR A 260 -6.67 -5.19 -10.39
N LYS A 261 -7.27 -5.96 -11.30
CA LYS A 261 -8.51 -6.72 -11.08
C LYS A 261 -8.21 -8.19 -10.87
N HIS A 262 -8.93 -8.81 -9.95
CA HIS A 262 -8.85 -10.25 -9.69
C HIS A 262 -10.27 -10.80 -9.50
N GLY A 263 -10.72 -11.60 -10.47
CA GLY A 263 -12.13 -11.97 -10.61
C GLY A 263 -13.01 -10.72 -10.66
N ASP A 264 -13.98 -10.64 -9.76
CA ASP A 264 -14.92 -9.51 -9.64
C ASP A 264 -14.45 -8.37 -8.72
N THR A 265 -13.22 -8.43 -8.21
CA THR A 265 -12.70 -7.43 -7.27
C THR A 265 -11.65 -6.53 -7.89
N PHE A 266 -11.66 -5.25 -7.50
CA PHE A 266 -10.64 -4.28 -7.86
C PHE A 266 -9.70 -4.06 -6.68
N ASN A 267 -8.41 -4.00 -6.95
CA ASN A 267 -7.39 -4.06 -5.91
C ASN A 267 -6.31 -3.00 -6.13
N LEU A 268 -5.95 -2.32 -5.05
CA LEU A 268 -4.85 -1.36 -4.98
C LEU A 268 -3.83 -1.84 -3.94
N ILE A 269 -2.55 -1.92 -4.31
CA ILE A 269 -1.44 -2.29 -3.43
C ILE A 269 -0.67 -1.04 -3.00
N PHE A 270 -0.39 -0.94 -1.71
CA PHE A 270 0.39 0.11 -1.08
C PHE A 270 1.48 -0.50 -0.17
N PRO A 271 2.52 0.25 0.21
CA PRO A 271 3.31 -0.09 1.39
C PRO A 271 2.41 -0.23 2.61
N TYR A 272 2.73 -1.17 3.50
CA TYR A 272 1.96 -1.33 4.74
C TYR A 272 2.21 -0.16 5.70
N ALA A 273 1.13 0.45 6.19
CA ALA A 273 1.15 1.40 7.29
C ALA A 273 0.78 0.70 8.60
N LYS A 274 1.48 1.05 9.69
CA LYS A 274 1.28 0.39 10.99
C LYS A 274 0.05 0.90 11.75
N ALA A 275 -0.39 2.12 11.46
CA ALA A 275 -1.58 2.75 12.04
C ALA A 275 -2.10 3.87 11.13
N ASN A 276 -3.25 4.43 11.47
CA ASN A 276 -3.66 5.76 11.00
C ASN A 276 -3.60 6.77 12.16
N LEU A 277 -3.73 8.06 11.86
CA LEU A 277 -3.64 9.13 12.84
C LEU A 277 -4.81 9.10 13.83
N ASP A 278 -6.00 8.66 13.42
CA ASP A 278 -7.14 8.52 14.33
C ASP A 278 -6.83 7.53 15.47
N ASP A 279 -6.28 6.37 15.10
CA ASP A 279 -5.83 5.35 16.05
C ASP A 279 -4.77 5.92 16.99
N LEU A 280 -3.76 6.64 16.47
CA LEU A 280 -2.71 7.27 17.28
C LEU A 280 -3.28 8.26 18.30
N LEU A 281 -4.23 9.09 17.87
CA LEU A 281 -4.75 10.17 18.70
C LEU A 281 -5.74 9.69 19.77
N ARG A 282 -6.45 8.58 19.53
CA ARG A 282 -7.56 8.13 20.39
C ARG A 282 -7.28 6.84 21.15
N ASP A 283 -6.44 5.94 20.64
CA ASP A 283 -6.14 4.66 21.30
C ASP A 283 -5.20 4.86 22.50
N ARG A 284 -5.66 4.43 23.68
CA ARG A 284 -4.91 4.50 24.94
C ARG A 284 -3.87 3.39 25.10
N GLN A 285 -3.95 2.33 24.28
CA GLN A 285 -3.10 1.15 24.35
C GLN A 285 -2.09 1.06 23.20
N SER A 286 -2.08 2.03 22.29
CA SER A 286 -1.14 2.02 21.17
C SER A 286 0.29 2.13 21.69
N ASP A 287 1.17 1.21 21.27
CA ASP A 287 2.62 1.24 21.50
C ASP A 287 3.28 2.52 20.97
N LEU A 288 2.53 3.35 20.23
CA LEU A 288 2.96 4.65 19.72
C LEU A 288 2.82 5.78 20.76
N VAL A 289 2.09 5.56 21.86
CA VAL A 289 1.89 6.53 22.95
C VAL A 289 2.93 6.29 24.04
N GLU A 290 4.21 6.43 23.71
CA GLU A 290 5.20 6.65 24.76
C GLU A 290 4.95 8.05 25.35
N ALA A 291 5.03 8.17 26.68
CA ALA A 291 5.03 9.47 27.34
C ALA A 291 6.29 10.21 26.88
N VAL A 292 6.20 11.00 25.80
CA VAL A 292 7.33 11.74 25.26
C VAL A 292 7.78 12.75 26.33
N PRO A 293 8.92 12.53 26.99
CA PRO A 293 9.39 13.44 28.02
C PRO A 293 9.78 14.77 27.35
N GLY A 294 9.58 15.86 28.06
CA GLY A 294 10.05 17.17 27.64
C GLY A 294 8.95 18.13 27.17
N PRO A 295 9.36 19.32 26.70
CA PRO A 295 8.45 20.39 26.34
C PRO A 295 7.51 20.03 25.19
N VAL A 296 6.37 20.71 25.08
CA VAL A 296 5.41 20.44 23.99
C VAL A 296 6.00 20.74 22.63
N GLU A 297 6.86 21.76 22.53
CA GLU A 297 7.52 22.20 21.31
C GLU A 297 8.48 21.16 20.72
N SER A 298 9.07 20.28 21.53
CA SER A 298 10.01 19.25 21.06
C SER A 298 9.32 18.00 20.50
N ARG A 299 7.98 17.94 20.51
CA ARG A 299 7.24 16.74 20.08
C ARG A 299 7.30 16.56 18.57
N HIS A 300 7.54 15.33 18.14
CA HIS A 300 7.71 15.00 16.71
C HIS A 300 6.45 15.26 15.86
N VAL A 301 5.27 15.31 16.48
CA VAL A 301 3.99 15.57 15.80
C VAL A 301 3.97 16.88 15.01
N TRP A 302 4.75 17.89 15.42
CA TRP A 302 4.81 19.17 14.71
C TRP A 302 5.53 19.05 13.36
N LYS A 303 6.63 18.28 13.33
CA LYS A 303 7.34 17.97 12.07
C LYS A 303 6.43 17.19 11.12
N GLN A 304 5.64 16.27 11.65
CA GLN A 304 4.68 15.49 10.85
C GLN A 304 3.52 16.34 10.33
N LEU A 305 2.94 17.20 11.17
CA LEU A 305 1.88 18.13 10.75
C LEU A 305 2.38 19.11 9.67
N LEU A 306 3.61 19.61 9.81
CA LEU A 306 4.26 20.42 8.78
C LEU A 306 4.44 19.65 7.47
N GLY A 307 4.87 18.38 7.56
CA GLY A 307 4.97 17.48 6.40
C GLY A 307 3.65 17.30 5.66
N ILE A 308 2.55 17.09 6.41
CA ILE A 308 1.19 17.02 5.86
C ILE A 308 0.79 18.34 5.19
N ALA A 309 1.10 19.50 5.80
CA ALA A 309 0.83 20.80 5.20
C ALA A 309 1.59 20.99 3.87
N LYS A 310 2.86 20.58 3.81
CA LYS A 310 3.69 20.61 2.59
C LYS A 310 3.16 19.66 1.51
N ALA A 311 2.78 18.44 1.87
CA ALA A 311 2.14 17.50 0.96
C ALA A 311 0.82 18.07 0.40
N LEU A 312 0.00 18.70 1.24
CA LEU A 312 -1.24 19.31 0.82
C LEU A 312 -1.00 20.50 -0.13
N HIS A 313 0.05 21.29 0.09
CA HIS A 313 0.48 22.32 -0.85
C HIS A 313 0.88 21.73 -2.21
N LYS A 314 1.65 20.63 -2.23
CA LYS A 314 1.99 19.91 -3.48
C LYS A 314 0.75 19.38 -4.21
N ILE A 315 -0.19 18.76 -3.50
CA ILE A 315 -1.49 18.32 -4.06
C ILE A 315 -2.24 19.51 -4.66
N GLY A 316 -2.25 20.64 -3.96
CA GLY A 316 -2.86 21.89 -4.40
C GLY A 316 -2.27 22.49 -5.68
N GLY A 317 -1.09 22.04 -6.12
CA GLY A 317 -0.40 22.52 -7.30
C GLY A 317 0.10 23.98 -7.18
N PRO A 318 0.80 24.50 -8.20
CA PRO A 318 1.46 25.80 -8.13
C PRO A 318 0.50 26.95 -7.83
N GLN A 319 0.99 27.90 -7.02
CA GLN A 319 0.41 29.23 -6.82
C GLN A 319 1.45 30.26 -7.26
N GLY A 320 1.06 31.52 -7.47
CA GLY A 320 2.01 32.62 -7.69
C GLY A 320 3.04 32.83 -6.56
N THR A 321 3.12 31.93 -5.56
CA THR A 321 4.15 31.79 -4.53
C THR A 321 5.22 30.73 -4.88
N ASP A 322 5.41 30.43 -6.18
CA ASP A 322 6.47 29.57 -6.75
C ASP A 322 7.89 29.89 -6.23
N SER A 323 8.08 31.01 -5.52
CA SER A 323 9.32 31.42 -4.86
C SER A 323 9.78 30.51 -3.72
N LEU A 324 8.93 29.62 -3.18
CA LEU A 324 9.32 28.77 -2.04
C LEU A 324 9.98 27.43 -2.45
N PHE A 325 9.75 26.92 -3.66
CA PHE A 325 10.30 25.62 -4.11
C PHE A 325 10.68 25.63 -5.61
N PRO A 326 11.77 26.32 -6.00
CA PRO A 326 12.09 26.61 -7.41
C PRO A 326 12.63 25.44 -8.27
N GLN A 327 12.77 24.21 -7.75
CA GLN A 327 13.57 23.16 -8.42
C GLN A 327 12.81 21.88 -8.84
N HIS A 328 11.48 21.85 -8.79
CA HIS A 328 10.71 20.67 -9.24
C HIS A 328 9.95 20.95 -10.54
N PRO A 329 9.85 19.97 -11.46
CA PRO A 329 8.99 20.11 -12.63
C PRO A 329 7.57 20.43 -12.16
N ARG A 330 7.00 21.52 -12.71
CA ARG A 330 5.71 22.05 -12.26
C ARG A 330 4.64 20.97 -12.41
N PRO A 331 3.89 20.63 -11.35
CA PRO A 331 2.74 19.78 -11.47
C PRO A 331 1.78 20.37 -12.51
N GLU A 332 1.45 19.58 -13.54
CA GLU A 332 0.45 19.97 -14.55
C GLU A 332 -0.97 19.98 -13.98
N HIS A 333 -1.14 19.60 -12.71
CA HIS A 333 -2.42 19.46 -12.03
C HIS A 333 -2.47 20.25 -10.72
N ARG A 334 -3.69 20.64 -10.36
CA ARG A 334 -4.06 21.15 -9.04
C ARG A 334 -5.18 20.29 -8.47
N GLY A 335 -5.07 19.98 -7.18
CA GLY A 335 -5.97 19.07 -6.47
C GLY A 335 -6.69 19.71 -5.30
N VAL A 336 -7.83 19.12 -4.93
CA VAL A 336 -8.48 19.26 -3.63
C VAL A 336 -8.81 17.85 -3.15
N HIS A 337 -8.41 17.48 -1.93
CA HIS A 337 -8.55 16.14 -1.38
C HIS A 337 -9.99 15.82 -0.98
N PHE A 338 -10.71 16.81 -0.42
CA PHE A 338 -12.12 16.75 0.01
C PHE A 338 -12.45 15.82 1.20
N ASP A 339 -11.66 14.79 1.48
CA ASP A 339 -11.89 13.91 2.66
C ASP A 339 -10.66 13.81 3.56
N LEU A 340 -10.01 14.95 3.85
CA LEU A 340 -8.88 14.98 4.78
C LEU A 340 -9.38 14.84 6.23
N LYS A 341 -8.96 13.77 6.91
CA LYS A 341 -9.30 13.44 8.30
C LYS A 341 -8.22 12.55 8.91
N PRO A 342 -8.14 12.40 10.24
CA PRO A 342 -7.14 11.58 10.91
C PRO A 342 -7.09 10.13 10.39
N SER A 343 -8.24 9.49 10.12
CA SER A 343 -8.27 8.11 9.61
C SER A 343 -7.67 7.96 8.20
N ASN A 344 -7.58 9.07 7.44
CA ASN A 344 -6.99 9.12 6.11
C ASN A 344 -5.53 9.63 6.13
N ILE A 345 -4.94 9.82 7.31
CA ILE A 345 -3.50 10.05 7.48
C ILE A 345 -2.88 8.76 8.02
N LEU A 346 -2.13 8.05 7.19
CA LEU A 346 -1.47 6.79 7.54
C LEU A 346 -0.11 7.04 8.19
N ILE A 347 0.32 6.14 9.06
CA ILE A 347 1.65 6.19 9.71
C ILE A 347 2.45 4.98 9.24
N ASN A 348 3.55 5.22 8.55
CA ASN A 348 4.44 4.12 8.12
C ASN A 348 5.30 3.58 9.27
N ASP A 349 6.08 2.55 8.98
CA ASP A 349 7.04 1.94 9.90
C ASP A 349 8.07 2.94 10.46
N LYS A 350 8.47 3.93 9.65
CA LYS A 350 9.38 5.04 10.00
C LYS A 350 8.72 6.21 10.73
N ASN A 351 7.47 6.08 11.20
CA ASN A 351 6.70 7.13 11.87
C ASN A 351 6.37 8.37 11.01
N VAL A 352 6.49 8.26 9.69
CA VAL A 352 6.09 9.35 8.77
C VAL A 352 4.59 9.28 8.50
N TRP A 353 3.92 10.42 8.62
CA TRP A 353 2.50 10.61 8.34
C TRP A 353 2.27 10.83 6.85
N MET A 354 1.34 10.11 6.25
CA MET A 354 1.07 10.13 4.81
C MET A 354 -0.40 10.39 4.54
N ILE A 355 -0.72 11.38 3.69
CA ILE A 355 -2.07 11.59 3.18
C ILE A 355 -2.47 10.37 2.32
N SER A 356 -3.66 9.83 2.55
CA SER A 356 -4.19 8.67 1.86
C SER A 356 -5.68 8.83 1.52
N ASP A 357 -6.23 7.84 0.82
CA ASP A 357 -7.63 7.78 0.36
C ASP A 357 -8.04 8.90 -0.60
N PHE A 358 -7.58 8.75 -1.84
CA PHE A 358 -7.80 9.72 -2.92
C PHE A 358 -9.13 9.49 -3.66
N GLY A 359 -10.07 8.72 -3.08
CA GLY A 359 -11.35 8.38 -3.72
C GLY A 359 -12.24 9.59 -4.00
N GLN A 360 -12.20 10.60 -3.13
CA GLN A 360 -12.97 11.84 -3.24
C GLN A 360 -12.16 13.01 -3.84
N THR A 361 -10.87 12.82 -4.08
CA THR A 361 -9.98 13.86 -4.59
C THR A 361 -10.41 14.30 -5.98
N VAL A 362 -10.26 15.60 -6.27
CA VAL A 362 -10.43 16.14 -7.62
C VAL A 362 -9.13 16.78 -8.07
N PHE A 363 -8.46 16.15 -9.04
CA PHE A 363 -7.37 16.76 -9.78
C PHE A 363 -7.87 17.38 -11.08
N ARG A 364 -7.40 18.60 -11.37
CA ARG A 364 -7.62 19.27 -12.67
C ARG A 364 -6.33 19.80 -13.26
N PRO A 365 -6.20 19.84 -14.59
CA PRO A 365 -5.09 20.50 -15.24
C PRO A 365 -4.96 21.96 -14.79
N THR A 366 -3.73 22.44 -14.60
CA THR A 366 -3.45 23.84 -14.26
C THR A 366 -3.85 24.80 -15.39
N SER A 367 -3.96 24.30 -16.62
CA SER A 367 -4.48 25.02 -17.79
C SER A 367 -5.97 25.32 -17.72
N ASP A 368 -6.74 24.65 -16.85
CA ASP A 368 -8.14 24.99 -16.62
C ASP A 368 -8.25 26.36 -15.94
N SER A 369 -9.02 27.28 -16.54
CA SER A 369 -9.16 28.66 -16.07
C SER A 369 -9.89 28.76 -14.72
N SER A 370 -10.68 27.75 -14.33
CA SER A 370 -11.45 27.79 -13.09
C SER A 370 -10.81 27.00 -11.96
N SER A 371 -10.19 27.67 -10.98
CA SER A 371 -9.58 27.05 -9.77
C SER A 371 -10.56 26.37 -8.81
N ARG A 372 -11.83 26.35 -9.18
CA ARG A 372 -12.98 26.10 -8.35
C ARG A 372 -13.65 24.80 -8.81
N VAL A 373 -13.75 23.82 -7.92
CA VAL A 373 -14.23 22.46 -8.20
C VAL A 373 -15.57 22.19 -7.51
N VAL A 374 -16.42 21.37 -8.12
CA VAL A 374 -17.68 20.93 -7.50
C VAL A 374 -17.32 20.05 -6.31
N ASN A 375 -17.94 20.35 -5.17
CA ASN A 375 -17.83 19.60 -3.94
C ASN A 375 -18.17 18.12 -4.15
N GLN A 376 -17.30 17.20 -3.71
CA GLN A 376 -17.49 15.75 -3.88
C GLN A 376 -18.18 15.08 -2.68
N GLY A 377 -18.58 15.84 -1.66
CA GLY A 377 -18.86 15.26 -0.36
C GLY A 377 -17.57 15.00 0.43
N GLY A 378 -17.74 14.56 1.66
CA GLY A 378 -16.64 14.30 2.59
C GLY A 378 -17.20 13.98 3.96
N THR A 379 -16.30 13.71 4.91
CA THR A 379 -16.69 13.47 6.29
C THR A 379 -17.12 14.77 6.96
N LEU A 380 -18.42 14.90 7.27
CA LEU A 380 -19.04 16.14 7.77
C LEU A 380 -18.29 16.78 8.95
N ALA A 381 -17.78 15.97 9.89
CA ALA A 381 -17.03 16.43 11.05
C ALA A 381 -15.77 17.27 10.70
N TYR A 382 -15.18 17.03 9.52
CA TYR A 382 -13.97 17.71 9.05
C TYR A 382 -14.23 18.63 7.84
N ALA A 383 -15.46 18.67 7.33
CA ALA A 383 -15.85 19.51 6.21
C ALA A 383 -16.05 20.98 6.66
N PRO A 384 -15.70 21.96 5.81
CA PRO A 384 -15.94 23.37 6.08
C PRO A 384 -17.41 23.77 5.85
N PRO A 385 -17.84 24.96 6.31
CA PRO A 385 -19.24 25.38 6.21
C PRO A 385 -19.81 25.52 4.80
N GLU A 386 -18.98 25.84 3.80
CA GLU A 386 -19.41 25.88 2.40
C GLU A 386 -19.81 24.51 1.84
N MET A 387 -19.58 23.42 2.58
CA MET A 387 -20.07 22.09 2.24
C MET A 387 -21.61 22.05 2.10
N ASP A 388 -22.32 22.87 2.89
CA ASP A 388 -23.79 22.98 2.87
C ASP A 388 -24.33 23.63 1.59
N ASN A 389 -23.47 24.28 0.82
CA ASN A 389 -23.86 24.89 -0.45
C ASN A 389 -23.42 24.02 -1.62
N ILE A 390 -24.34 23.22 -2.14
CA ILE A 390 -24.11 22.30 -3.27
C ILE A 390 -23.65 23.06 -4.54
N ASP A 391 -24.07 24.31 -4.70
CA ASP A 391 -23.67 25.18 -5.82
C ASP A 391 -22.33 25.89 -5.58
N ALA A 392 -21.78 25.82 -4.36
CA ALA A 392 -20.48 26.41 -4.06
C ALA A 392 -19.37 25.62 -4.72
N LYS A 393 -18.61 26.30 -5.58
CA LYS A 393 -17.36 25.75 -6.06
C LYS A 393 -16.29 25.91 -4.98
N SER A 394 -15.78 24.79 -4.51
CA SER A 394 -14.74 24.72 -3.49
C SER A 394 -13.38 25.08 -4.09
N SER A 395 -12.53 25.68 -3.26
CA SER A 395 -11.12 25.90 -3.55
C SER A 395 -10.26 25.01 -2.64
N ARG A 396 -8.94 25.09 -2.78
CA ARG A 396 -7.98 24.46 -1.86
C ARG A 396 -8.16 24.86 -0.39
N ARG A 397 -8.87 25.96 -0.14
CA ARG A 397 -9.25 26.40 1.22
C ARG A 397 -10.13 25.37 1.93
N TYR A 398 -10.82 24.50 1.18
CA TYR A 398 -11.57 23.38 1.74
C TYR A 398 -10.65 22.52 2.62
N ASP A 399 -9.55 22.01 2.05
CA ASP A 399 -8.64 21.13 2.78
C ASP A 399 -7.88 21.87 3.90
N ILE A 400 -7.73 23.20 3.81
CA ILE A 400 -7.12 24.01 4.88
C ILE A 400 -8.01 24.02 6.13
N TRP A 401 -9.33 24.07 5.97
CA TRP A 401 -10.24 23.90 7.11
C TRP A 401 -10.08 22.52 7.74
N SER A 402 -10.10 21.46 6.93
CA SER A 402 -9.94 20.08 7.41
C SER A 402 -8.59 19.88 8.13
N LEU A 403 -7.51 20.46 7.59
CA LEU A 403 -6.20 20.50 8.24
C LEU A 403 -6.25 21.27 9.58
N GLY A 404 -7.06 22.33 9.68
CA GLY A 404 -7.27 23.06 10.93
C GLY A 404 -7.99 22.24 12.00
N CYS A 405 -8.98 21.43 11.62
CA CYS A 405 -9.61 20.47 12.53
C CYS A 405 -8.58 19.46 13.04
N ILE A 406 -7.77 18.89 12.14
CA ILE A 406 -6.72 17.90 12.48
C ILE A 406 -5.65 18.53 13.37
N ALA A 407 -5.21 19.76 13.07
CA ALA A 407 -4.21 20.47 13.86
C ALA A 407 -4.70 20.74 15.30
N LEU A 408 -6.00 21.02 15.48
CA LEU A 408 -6.58 21.16 16.82
C LEU A 408 -6.59 19.83 17.58
N GLU A 409 -6.90 18.72 16.91
CA GLU A 409 -6.82 17.39 17.52
C GLU A 409 -5.39 17.01 17.90
N VAL A 410 -4.43 17.28 17.01
CA VAL A 410 -3.00 17.07 17.26
C VAL A 410 -2.51 17.93 18.43
N LEU A 411 -2.95 19.18 18.54
CA LEU A 411 -2.62 20.05 19.68
C LEU A 411 -3.18 19.50 20.99
N ALA A 412 -4.45 19.10 21.02
CA ALA A 412 -5.07 18.51 22.20
C ALA A 412 -4.34 17.23 22.66
N PHE A 413 -3.96 16.38 21.71
CA PHE A 413 -3.14 15.19 21.97
C PHE A 413 -1.72 15.56 22.43
N ALA A 414 -1.10 16.55 21.78
CA ALA A 414 0.22 17.05 22.14
C ALA A 414 0.26 17.77 23.50
N LEU A 415 -0.87 18.01 24.15
CA LEU A 415 -0.90 18.55 25.51
C LEU A 415 -1.35 17.50 26.52
N LEU A 416 -2.43 16.77 26.20
CA LEU A 416 -3.17 15.95 27.16
C LEU A 416 -3.19 14.46 26.78
N GLY A 417 -2.51 14.07 25.70
CA GLY A 417 -2.58 12.73 25.11
C GLY A 417 -3.99 12.39 24.62
N PRO A 418 -4.36 11.10 24.56
CA PRO A 418 -5.71 10.69 24.12
C PRO A 418 -6.86 11.29 24.93
N ARG A 419 -6.59 11.82 26.12
CA ARG A 419 -7.60 12.47 26.98
C ARG A 419 -7.98 13.86 26.50
N GLY A 420 -7.15 14.52 25.68
CA GLY A 420 -7.54 15.78 25.04
C GLY A 420 -8.73 15.60 24.09
N LEU A 421 -8.86 14.42 23.47
CA LEU A 421 -9.96 14.10 22.56
C LEU A 421 -11.10 13.39 23.26
N ASN A 422 -10.78 12.34 24.03
CA ASN A 422 -11.77 11.49 24.71
C ASN A 422 -12.40 12.16 25.95
N GLY A 423 -11.71 13.12 26.56
CA GLY A 423 -12.10 13.71 27.85
C GLY A 423 -11.80 12.82 29.05
N ARG A 424 -12.28 13.31 30.20
CA ARG A 424 -12.29 12.66 31.51
C ARG A 424 -13.57 13.06 32.26
N ASP A 425 -13.78 12.50 33.44
CA ASP A 425 -14.92 12.84 34.31
C ASP A 425 -14.93 14.32 34.72
N ASP A 426 -13.75 14.96 34.78
CA ASP A 426 -13.56 16.34 35.23
C ASP A 426 -13.50 17.38 34.08
N TYR A 427 -13.33 16.94 32.83
CA TYR A 427 -13.42 17.84 31.66
C TYR A 427 -13.81 17.09 30.38
N PRO A 428 -14.69 17.68 29.54
CA PRO A 428 -15.02 17.08 28.26
C PRO A 428 -13.86 17.22 27.27
N GLY A 429 -13.62 16.18 26.47
CA GLY A 429 -12.65 16.23 25.38
C GLY A 429 -13.25 16.81 24.11
N LEU A 430 -12.40 17.10 23.11
CA LEU A 430 -12.86 17.71 21.85
C LEU A 430 -13.95 16.91 21.13
N ASP A 431 -13.96 15.57 21.25
CA ASP A 431 -14.98 14.73 20.61
C ASP A 431 -16.37 14.91 21.24
N GLN A 432 -16.41 15.24 22.53
CA GLN A 432 -17.66 15.55 23.24
C GLN A 432 -18.08 17.00 23.00
N ILE A 433 -17.10 17.92 23.00
CA ILE A 433 -17.34 19.37 22.86
C ILE A 433 -17.93 19.73 21.49
N ARG A 434 -17.53 19.03 20.43
CA ARG A 434 -18.01 19.32 19.06
C ARG A 434 -19.43 18.79 18.80
N ARG A 435 -19.91 17.81 19.56
CA ARG A 435 -21.23 17.18 19.39
C ARG A 435 -22.36 18.12 19.79
N THR A 436 -23.23 18.41 18.84
CA THR A 436 -24.50 19.11 19.11
C THR A 436 -25.69 18.29 18.65
N SER A 437 -26.75 18.27 19.45
CA SER A 437 -28.02 17.64 19.06
C SER A 437 -28.72 18.50 18.02
N SER A 438 -28.91 17.98 16.80
CA SER A 438 -29.64 18.67 15.74
C SER A 438 -31.12 18.83 16.09
N SER A 439 -31.68 20.02 15.83
CA SER A 439 -33.09 20.40 16.10
C SER A 439 -34.13 19.57 15.31
N SER A 440 -33.67 18.81 14.31
CA SER A 440 -34.50 18.07 13.36
C SER A 440 -34.06 16.60 13.30
N GLY A 441 -34.55 15.79 14.25
CA GLY A 441 -34.57 14.33 14.13
C GLY A 441 -33.21 13.62 14.05
N GLY A 442 -32.52 13.51 15.19
CA GLY A 442 -31.76 12.31 15.56
C GLY A 442 -30.33 12.12 15.03
N GLN A 443 -29.79 13.00 14.19
CA GLN A 443 -28.38 12.91 13.77
C GLN A 443 -27.51 13.90 14.55
N GLU A 444 -26.53 13.38 15.29
CA GLU A 444 -25.52 14.18 16.00
C GLU A 444 -24.66 14.94 14.97
N ASP A 445 -24.49 16.24 15.19
CA ASP A 445 -23.61 17.08 14.37
C ASP A 445 -22.25 17.23 15.06
N ASP A 446 -21.23 16.62 14.46
CA ASP A 446 -19.84 16.63 14.90
C ASP A 446 -19.00 17.76 14.24
N ALA A 447 -19.58 18.59 13.38
CA ALA A 447 -18.85 19.67 12.71
C ALA A 447 -18.33 20.70 13.74
N LEU A 448 -17.18 21.33 13.47
CA LEU A 448 -16.69 22.42 14.32
C LEU A 448 -17.42 23.76 14.09
N TRP A 449 -18.27 23.82 13.07
CA TRP A 449 -19.02 25.01 12.69
C TRP A 449 -20.52 24.82 12.92
N TYR A 450 -21.24 25.93 12.95
CA TYR A 450 -22.70 25.96 13.00
C TYR A 450 -23.22 27.02 12.03
N ARG A 451 -24.51 26.95 11.72
CA ARG A 451 -25.23 27.95 10.93
C ARG A 451 -26.30 28.60 11.79
N GLU A 452 -26.35 29.93 11.82
CA GLU A 452 -27.33 30.66 12.62
C GLU A 452 -28.73 30.65 11.96
N GLY A 453 -29.51 29.60 12.17
CA GLY A 453 -30.80 29.40 11.49
C GLY A 453 -30.67 29.19 9.97
N ASP A 454 -31.80 29.08 9.27
CA ASP A 454 -31.83 28.66 7.85
C ASP A 454 -31.19 29.64 6.86
N ARG A 455 -30.94 30.90 7.28
CA ARG A 455 -30.37 31.96 6.45
C ARG A 455 -29.22 32.72 7.10
N GLY A 456 -28.80 32.37 8.32
CA GLY A 456 -27.73 33.09 8.99
C GLY A 456 -26.34 32.75 8.49
N GLU A 457 -25.37 33.46 9.05
CA GLU A 457 -23.96 33.26 8.75
C GLU A 457 -23.44 31.98 9.41
N TYR A 458 -22.35 31.47 8.85
CA TYR A 458 -21.62 30.34 9.42
C TYR A 458 -20.60 30.85 10.45
N GLY A 459 -20.53 30.17 11.59
CA GLY A 459 -19.60 30.45 12.67
C GLY A 459 -18.88 29.18 13.13
N VAL A 460 -17.75 29.33 13.83
CA VAL A 460 -17.15 28.22 14.61
C VAL A 460 -17.90 28.11 15.93
N LYS A 461 -18.24 26.90 16.38
CA LYS A 461 -18.98 26.66 17.63
C LYS A 461 -18.25 27.33 18.81
N PRO A 462 -18.92 28.12 19.68
CA PRO A 462 -18.26 28.79 20.80
C PRO A 462 -17.47 27.86 21.72
N ALA A 463 -17.99 26.66 21.96
CA ALA A 463 -17.35 25.64 22.78
C ALA A 463 -15.97 25.19 22.23
N VAL A 464 -15.74 25.32 20.92
CA VAL A 464 -14.43 25.05 20.30
C VAL A 464 -13.42 26.14 20.67
N PHE A 465 -13.83 27.41 20.73
CA PHE A 465 -12.97 28.48 21.22
C PHE A 465 -12.70 28.37 22.72
N ASP A 466 -13.70 27.96 23.49
CA ASP A 466 -13.55 27.67 24.92
C ASP A 466 -12.53 26.55 25.14
N PHE A 467 -12.58 25.51 24.31
CA PHE A 467 -11.62 24.44 24.33
C PHE A 467 -10.20 24.89 23.98
N MET A 468 -10.02 25.73 22.95
CA MET A 468 -8.71 26.31 22.64
C MET A 468 -8.14 27.12 23.82
N ARG A 469 -8.98 27.93 24.47
CA ARG A 469 -8.57 28.70 25.66
C ARG A 469 -8.22 27.79 26.83
N PHE A 470 -8.96 26.69 27.01
CA PHE A 470 -8.63 25.67 28.00
C PHE A 470 -7.26 25.04 27.73
N LEU A 471 -6.95 24.69 26.47
CA LEU A 471 -5.64 24.15 26.11
C LEU A 471 -4.50 25.15 26.42
N GLU A 472 -4.67 26.43 26.10
CA GLU A 472 -3.71 27.50 26.41
C GLU A 472 -3.52 27.70 27.93
N ALA A 473 -4.54 27.39 28.73
CA ALA A 473 -4.51 27.53 30.19
C ALA A 473 -3.96 26.30 30.94
N THR A 474 -3.58 25.22 30.23
CA THR A 474 -3.11 23.96 30.84
C THR A 474 -1.93 24.21 31.79
N GLU A 475 -2.00 23.68 33.02
CA GLU A 475 -0.99 23.91 34.08
C GLU A 475 0.45 23.56 33.64
N SER A 476 0.62 22.51 32.81
CA SER A 476 1.92 22.11 32.28
C SER A 476 2.61 23.19 31.43
N LEU A 477 1.85 24.13 30.87
CA LEU A 477 2.37 25.26 30.08
C LEU A 477 2.73 26.46 30.97
N GLN A 478 2.06 26.63 32.11
CA GLN A 478 2.27 27.77 33.00
C GLN A 478 3.67 27.75 33.65
N GLN A 479 4.32 26.59 33.67
CA GLN A 479 5.67 26.42 34.21
C GLN A 479 6.76 26.86 33.20
N ARG A 480 6.44 27.05 31.91
CA ARG A 480 7.39 27.40 30.84
C ARG A 480 6.81 28.43 29.87
N SER A 481 7.27 29.68 29.97
CA SER A 481 6.82 30.77 29.08
C SER A 481 7.06 30.48 27.58
N SER A 482 8.12 29.73 27.23
CA SER A 482 8.40 29.32 25.85
C SER A 482 7.32 28.39 25.30
N SER A 483 6.91 27.38 26.08
CA SER A 483 5.88 26.42 25.70
C SER A 483 4.51 27.10 25.56
N LEU A 484 4.19 28.07 26.43
CA LEU A 484 2.97 28.87 26.29
C LEU A 484 2.98 29.71 25.00
N SER A 485 4.08 30.42 24.72
CA SER A 485 4.25 31.20 23.48
C SER A 485 4.10 30.33 22.24
N PHE A 486 4.74 29.15 22.24
CA PHE A 486 4.63 28.17 21.17
C PHE A 486 3.17 27.75 20.94
N VAL A 487 2.48 27.32 22.00
CA VAL A 487 1.09 26.86 21.91
C VAL A 487 0.16 27.97 21.42
N SER A 488 0.28 29.19 21.93
CA SER A 488 -0.55 30.32 21.48
C SER A 488 -0.34 30.63 20.00
N ARG A 489 0.88 30.55 19.48
CA ARG A 489 1.14 30.72 18.05
C ARG A 489 0.52 29.60 17.22
N ILE A 490 0.58 28.35 17.68
CA ILE A 490 -0.10 27.23 17.02
C ILE A 490 -1.63 27.46 17.01
N VAL A 491 -2.21 27.87 18.14
CA VAL A 491 -3.64 28.19 18.26
C VAL A 491 -4.02 29.33 17.30
N ASP A 492 -3.19 30.35 17.15
CA ASP A 492 -3.43 31.45 16.21
C ASP A 492 -3.41 30.99 14.75
N VAL A 493 -2.51 30.08 14.38
CA VAL A 493 -2.53 29.45 13.04
C VAL A 493 -3.82 28.65 12.86
N ILE A 494 -4.25 27.86 13.85
CA ILE A 494 -5.50 27.08 13.80
C ILE A 494 -6.71 27.99 13.63
N LYS A 495 -6.81 29.10 14.39
CA LYS A 495 -7.90 30.08 14.25
C LYS A 495 -7.96 30.71 12.85
N LYS A 496 -6.82 30.89 12.18
CA LYS A 496 -6.75 31.39 10.80
C LYS A 496 -7.17 30.34 9.77
N MET A 497 -6.92 29.05 10.04
CA MET A 497 -7.39 27.94 9.20
C MET A 497 -8.90 27.69 9.36
N LEU A 498 -9.45 27.87 10.56
CA LEU A 498 -10.86 27.67 10.89
C LEU A 498 -11.73 28.93 10.67
N LYS A 499 -11.38 29.79 9.71
CA LYS A 499 -12.26 30.89 9.31
C LYS A 499 -13.46 30.35 8.51
N PRO A 500 -14.72 30.63 8.88
CA PRO A 500 -15.88 30.05 8.21
C PRO A 500 -15.93 30.39 6.71
N LYS A 501 -15.71 31.67 6.37
CA LYS A 501 -15.64 32.13 4.98
C LYS A 501 -14.31 31.69 4.35
N ALA A 502 -14.38 31.01 3.21
CA ALA A 502 -13.22 30.44 2.54
C ALA A 502 -12.19 31.49 2.09
N ASP A 503 -12.64 32.68 1.70
CA ASP A 503 -11.76 33.76 1.23
C ASP A 503 -10.95 34.37 2.39
N ASP A 504 -11.50 34.36 3.61
CA ASP A 504 -10.85 34.84 4.83
C ASP A 504 -9.87 33.82 5.44
N ARG A 505 -9.92 32.55 5.02
CA ARG A 505 -8.98 31.52 5.47
C ARG A 505 -7.58 31.82 4.97
N ILE A 506 -6.61 31.52 5.81
CA ILE A 506 -5.19 31.57 5.46
C ILE A 506 -4.88 30.65 4.25
N ASP A 507 -3.87 31.01 3.45
CA ASP A 507 -3.36 30.14 2.39
C ASP A 507 -2.39 29.08 2.93
N ILE A 508 -2.35 27.92 2.30
CA ILE A 508 -1.49 26.80 2.73
C ILE A 508 0.01 27.19 2.76
N GLY A 509 0.47 28.05 1.85
CA GLY A 509 1.87 28.52 1.87
C GLY A 509 2.19 29.33 3.13
N GLU A 510 1.25 30.14 3.59
CA GLU A 510 1.37 30.92 4.82
C GLU A 510 1.23 30.03 6.06
N VAL A 511 0.39 28.98 6.02
CA VAL A 511 0.33 27.95 7.07
C VAL A 511 1.70 27.29 7.24
N ILE A 512 2.31 26.84 6.13
CA ILE A 512 3.65 26.22 6.13
C ILE A 512 4.67 27.19 6.75
N ARG A 513 4.72 28.43 6.26
CA ARG A 513 5.68 29.44 6.74
C ARG A 513 5.53 29.70 8.25
N LEU A 514 4.30 29.82 8.75
CA LEU A 514 4.04 30.06 10.17
C LEU A 514 4.39 28.83 11.01
N LEU A 515 4.05 27.61 10.56
CA LEU A 515 4.41 26.39 11.27
C LEU A 515 5.94 26.18 11.30
N GLU A 516 6.64 26.41 10.19
CA GLU A 516 8.10 26.36 10.13
C GLU A 516 8.75 27.31 11.12
N SER A 517 8.36 28.58 11.09
CA SER A 517 8.88 29.60 12.02
C SER A 517 8.63 29.23 13.49
N VAL A 518 7.44 28.69 13.82
CA VAL A 518 7.13 28.25 15.19
C VAL A 518 7.99 27.05 15.62
N ILE A 519 8.27 26.11 14.70
CA ILE A 519 9.07 24.91 14.97
C ILE A 519 10.57 25.23 15.05
N GLU A 520 11.10 26.09 14.17
CA GLU A 520 12.51 26.45 14.12
C GLU A 520 12.95 27.23 15.36
N GLU A 521 12.21 28.26 15.74
CA GLU A 521 12.50 29.09 16.92
C GLU A 521 12.57 28.24 18.21
N SER A 522 11.77 27.17 18.28
CA SER A 522 11.80 26.25 19.42
C SER A 522 13.01 25.32 19.47
N ASN A 523 13.67 25.06 18.33
CA ASN A 523 14.92 24.27 18.30
C ASN A 523 16.14 25.11 18.67
N ASP A 524 16.15 26.40 18.31
CA ASP A 524 17.23 27.32 18.66
C ASP A 524 17.27 27.60 20.17
N ASP A 525 16.10 27.75 20.81
CA ASP A 525 15.99 27.87 22.28
C ASP A 525 16.47 26.61 23.01
N ALA A 526 16.37 25.43 22.40
CA ALA A 526 16.86 24.18 22.95
C ALA A 526 18.39 24.03 22.85
N GLN A 527 19.02 24.60 21.80
CA GLN A 527 20.48 24.64 21.66
C GLN A 527 21.11 25.71 22.58
N GLY A 528 20.41 26.80 22.86
CA GLY A 528 20.84 27.85 23.80
C GLY A 528 20.85 27.44 25.28
N GLN A 529 20.26 26.28 25.63
CA GLN A 529 20.24 25.73 26.99
C GLN A 529 21.26 24.59 27.23
N GLN A 530 22.18 24.32 26.28
CA GLN A 530 23.35 23.52 26.60
C GLN A 530 24.24 24.30 27.56
N ILE A 531 24.25 23.84 28.81
CA ILE A 531 25.08 24.34 29.91
C ILE A 531 26.51 24.54 29.41
N VAL A 532 27.01 25.78 29.50
CA VAL A 532 28.43 26.08 29.40
C VAL A 532 29.10 25.30 30.52
N ALA A 533 29.77 24.20 30.19
CA ALA A 533 30.65 23.53 31.14
C ALA A 533 31.68 24.58 31.61
N GLU A 534 31.67 24.88 32.90
CA GLU A 534 32.75 25.67 33.52
C GLU A 534 34.08 24.99 33.21
N SER A 535 35.10 25.81 32.96
CA SER A 535 36.45 25.38 32.58
C SER A 535 36.98 24.32 33.54
N GLY A 536 36.92 23.04 33.15
CA GLY A 536 37.46 21.93 33.94
C GLY A 536 36.82 20.56 33.70
N GLU A 537 35.61 20.46 33.12
CA GLU A 537 34.95 19.17 32.94
C GLU A 537 35.04 18.66 31.49
N THR A 538 35.50 17.42 31.34
CA THR A 538 35.69 16.74 30.05
C THR A 538 34.36 16.19 29.56
N SER A 539 33.90 16.64 28.39
CA SER A 539 32.75 16.06 27.70
C SER A 539 33.03 14.61 27.33
N ILE A 540 32.26 13.67 27.90
CA ILE A 540 32.25 12.27 27.51
C ILE A 540 31.04 12.02 26.60
N GLY A 541 31.33 11.70 25.33
CA GLY A 541 30.65 10.61 24.62
C GLY A 541 29.49 10.93 23.68
N GLU A 542 29.81 11.13 22.41
CA GLU A 542 29.26 10.31 21.31
C GLU A 542 30.47 9.58 20.67
N PRO A 543 30.34 8.55 19.80
CA PRO A 543 29.19 7.70 19.42
C PRO A 543 29.55 6.19 19.47
N GLU A 544 28.59 5.27 19.53
CA GLU A 544 28.76 3.87 19.00
C GLU A 544 27.48 3.03 19.22
N LEU A 545 26.62 2.92 18.20
CA LEU A 545 25.76 1.74 18.02
C LEU A 545 25.56 1.48 16.52
N GLN A 546 26.65 1.12 15.85
CA GLN A 546 26.61 0.13 14.78
C GLN A 546 26.67 -1.26 15.41
N CYS A 547 25.96 -2.21 14.79
CA CYS A 547 25.97 -3.64 15.08
C CYS A 547 25.27 -4.12 16.36
N ILE A 548 24.00 -4.52 16.24
CA ILE A 548 23.56 -5.82 16.78
C ILE A 548 22.66 -6.50 15.72
N ARG A 549 22.95 -7.78 15.49
CA ARG A 549 22.44 -8.70 14.46
C ARG A 549 20.95 -9.00 14.52
#